data_AF-A0A818AP28-F1
#
_entry.id   AF-A0A818AP28-F1
#
_cell.length_a   1.000
_cell.length_b   1.000
_cell.length_c   1.000
_cell.angle_alpha   90.00
_cell.angle_beta   90.00
_cell.angle_gamma   90.00
#
_symmetry.space_group_name_H-M   'P 1'
#
loop_
_entity.id
_entity.type
_entity.pdbx_description
1 polymer ?
#
loop_
_entity_poly.entity_id
_entity_poly.type
_entity_poly.pdbx_seq_one_letter_code
_entity_poly.pdbx_strand_id
1 'polypeptide(L)'
;SHHLDGVAKSKEEQPGTGKPKAKSNSNITKARTTGPKAWMLELVEEGFFNKPKSSANIIEELETRSHHLQASDLTWPLESLCHDKKLRRKKIAPEKGGKEVLHWSNWG
;
A
#
# COMPACT_ATOMS: atom_id res chain seq x y z
N SER A 1 -12.42 37.83 -58.40
CA SER A 1 -11.72 37.70 -57.11
C SER A 1 -12.44 36.62 -56.32
N HIS A 2 -12.15 35.35 -56.58
CA HIS A 2 -11.04 34.58 -56.00
C HIS A 2 -11.15 34.46 -54.48
N HIS A 3 -11.39 33.21 -54.08
CA HIS A 3 -11.43 32.66 -52.73
C HIS A 3 -10.16 33.01 -51.95
N LEU A 4 -10.34 33.23 -50.64
CA LEU A 4 -9.29 33.14 -49.62
C LEU A 4 -9.83 32.09 -48.62
N ASP A 5 -9.28 30.88 -48.59
CA ASP A 5 -8.17 30.47 -47.70
C ASP A 5 -8.49 30.81 -46.22
N GLY A 6 -8.55 29.90 -45.26
CA GLY A 6 -8.09 28.52 -45.18
C GLY A 6 -7.93 28.16 -43.69
N VAL A 7 -7.70 26.87 -43.46
CA VAL A 7 -7.10 26.24 -42.27
C VAL A 7 -7.93 26.17 -40.96
N ALA A 8 -8.65 25.06 -40.85
CA ALA A 8 -8.89 24.40 -39.58
C ALA A 8 -7.55 23.98 -38.95
N LYS A 9 -7.31 24.36 -37.69
CA LYS A 9 -6.13 23.94 -36.93
C LYS A 9 -6.54 23.25 -35.63
N SER A 10 -6.45 21.93 -35.68
CA SER A 10 -6.51 21.00 -34.56
C SER A 10 -5.17 21.00 -33.79
N LYS A 11 -5.22 21.04 -32.45
CA LYS A 11 -4.23 20.61 -31.43
C LYS A 11 -4.58 21.33 -30.12
N GLU A 12 -4.51 20.79 -28.90
CA GLU A 12 -3.75 19.67 -28.36
C GLU A 12 -4.33 19.30 -26.97
N GLU A 13 -4.36 17.99 -26.70
CA GLU A 13 -4.16 17.29 -25.41
C GLU A 13 -4.89 17.70 -24.11
N GLN A 14 -5.73 16.76 -23.62
CA GLN A 14 -5.47 16.14 -22.32
C GLN A 14 -5.68 14.62 -22.37
N PRO A 15 -4.67 13.81 -21.98
CA PRO A 15 -4.77 12.36 -21.86
C PRO A 15 -5.32 11.98 -20.48
N GLY A 16 -6.39 11.18 -20.45
CA GLY A 16 -7.04 10.75 -19.21
C GLY A 16 -7.29 9.25 -19.12
N THR A 17 -6.58 8.43 -19.90
CA THR A 17 -6.67 6.97 -19.81
C THR A 17 -5.30 6.42 -19.46
N GLY A 18 -5.14 6.01 -18.22
CA GLY A 18 -3.93 5.34 -17.77
C GLY A 18 -3.77 5.45 -16.27
N LYS A 19 -4.49 4.63 -15.51
CA LYS A 19 -3.90 4.13 -14.26
C LYS A 19 -2.61 3.43 -14.70
N PRO A 20 -1.40 3.89 -14.31
CA PRO A 20 -0.26 3.00 -14.39
C PRO A 20 -0.58 1.85 -13.44
N LYS A 21 -1.00 0.73 -14.03
CA LYS A 21 -0.92 -0.58 -13.40
C LYS A 21 0.56 -0.72 -13.13
N ALA A 22 0.98 -0.38 -11.91
CA ALA A 22 2.36 -0.47 -11.50
C ALA A 22 2.82 -1.87 -11.88
N LYS A 23 3.67 -1.93 -12.89
CA LYS A 23 4.37 -3.15 -13.25
C LYS A 23 5.23 -3.43 -12.03
N SER A 24 4.76 -4.34 -11.17
CA SER A 24 5.58 -4.92 -10.12
C SER A 24 6.63 -5.80 -10.79
N ASN A 25 7.58 -5.14 -11.44
CA ASN A 25 8.88 -5.72 -11.73
C ASN A 25 9.70 -5.47 -10.47
N SER A 26 9.57 -6.36 -9.50
CA SER A 26 10.66 -6.58 -8.55
C SER A 26 11.02 -8.04 -8.62
N ASN A 27 11.88 -8.33 -9.59
CA ASN A 27 12.74 -9.51 -9.59
C ASN A 27 13.82 -9.30 -8.51
N ILE A 28 13.38 -9.16 -7.26
CA ILE A 28 14.25 -8.99 -6.11
C ILE A 28 14.34 -10.35 -5.45
N THR A 29 15.34 -11.12 -5.84
CA THR A 29 15.88 -12.22 -5.04
C THR A 29 16.64 -11.63 -3.84
N LYS A 30 15.95 -10.86 -2.97
CA LYS A 30 16.50 -10.50 -1.66
C LYS A 30 16.52 -11.78 -0.85
N ALA A 31 17.69 -12.11 -0.31
CA ALA A 31 17.87 -13.21 0.64
C ALA A 31 16.70 -13.19 1.63
N ARG A 32 15.94 -14.28 1.66
CA ARG A 32 14.74 -14.43 2.48
C ARG A 32 15.14 -14.38 3.94
N THR A 33 15.17 -13.18 4.50
CA THR A 33 15.13 -13.00 5.95
C THR A 33 13.81 -13.66 6.36
N THR A 34 13.86 -14.76 7.09
CA THR A 34 12.67 -15.48 7.52
C THR A 34 12.12 -14.85 8.80
N GLY A 35 10.80 -14.71 8.90
CA GLY A 35 10.11 -14.36 10.14
C GLY A 35 9.18 -13.14 10.05
N PRO A 36 8.53 -12.78 11.18
CA PRO A 36 7.42 -11.82 11.21
C PRO A 36 7.76 -10.45 10.62
N LYS A 37 8.95 -9.91 10.90
CA LYS A 37 9.38 -8.62 10.37
C LYS A 37 9.53 -8.64 8.83
N ALA A 38 10.02 -9.75 8.28
CA ALA A 38 10.20 -9.88 6.84
C ALA A 38 8.86 -10.02 6.13
N TRP A 39 7.94 -10.84 6.66
CA TRP A 39 6.59 -10.95 6.12
C TRP A 39 5.86 -9.60 6.13
N MET A 40 6.01 -8.82 7.21
CA MET A 40 5.46 -7.45 7.24
C MET A 40 6.10 -6.53 6.20
N LEU A 41 7.41 -6.66 5.95
CA LEU A 41 8.11 -5.89 4.92
C LEU A 41 7.62 -6.26 3.52
N GLU A 42 7.41 -7.55 3.24
CA GLU A 42 6.83 -8.02 1.97
C GLU A 42 5.45 -7.40 1.75
N LEU A 43 4.58 -7.40 2.77
CA LEU A 43 3.28 -6.73 2.70
C LEU A 43 3.39 -5.22 2.44
N VAL A 44 4.40 -4.55 2.99
CA VAL A 44 4.70 -3.14 2.69
C VAL A 44 5.11 -2.96 1.24
N GLU A 45 6.05 -3.78 0.75
CA GLU A 45 6.56 -3.74 -0.63
C GLU A 45 5.45 -4.04 -1.67
N GLU A 46 4.52 -4.94 -1.34
CA GLU A 46 3.34 -5.26 -2.16
C GLU A 46 2.22 -4.21 -2.09
N GLY A 47 2.34 -3.21 -1.20
CA GLY A 47 1.37 -2.13 -1.07
C GLY A 47 0.10 -2.50 -0.30
N PHE A 48 0.12 -3.55 0.51
CA PHE A 48 -1.00 -3.93 1.40
C PHE A 48 -1.43 -2.77 2.31
N PHE A 49 -0.45 -2.01 2.78
CA PHE A 49 -0.61 -0.86 3.68
C PHE A 49 -0.89 0.47 2.95
N ASN A 50 -1.21 0.46 1.66
CA ASN A 50 -1.67 1.67 0.95
C ASN A 50 -2.96 2.24 1.53
N LYS A 51 -3.78 1.37 2.15
CA LYS A 51 -4.93 1.76 2.99
C LYS A 51 -4.60 1.48 4.45
N PRO A 52 -5.19 2.20 5.42
CA PRO A 52 -5.07 1.86 6.83
C PRO A 52 -5.58 0.43 7.09
N LYS A 53 -4.74 -0.41 7.69
CA LYS A 53 -5.05 -1.81 8.03
C LYS A 53 -4.95 -2.01 9.54
N SER A 54 -5.91 -2.71 10.12
CA SER A 54 -5.87 -3.13 11.52
C SER A 54 -4.99 -4.38 11.69
N SER A 55 -4.68 -4.73 12.93
CA SER A 55 -3.93 -5.96 13.25
C SER A 55 -4.69 -7.21 12.79
N ALA A 56 -6.01 -7.23 12.93
CA ALA A 56 -6.85 -8.32 12.42
C ALA A 56 -6.69 -8.53 10.90
N ASN A 57 -6.72 -7.44 10.11
CA ASN A 57 -6.53 -7.53 8.67
C ASN A 57 -5.14 -8.07 8.30
N ILE A 58 -4.12 -7.71 9.07
CA ILE A 58 -2.74 -8.18 8.87
C ILE A 58 -2.65 -9.68 9.16
N ILE A 59 -3.26 -10.14 10.26
CA ILE A 59 -3.30 -11.56 10.63
C ILE A 59 -4.02 -12.36 9.54
N GLU A 60 -5.21 -11.91 9.09
CA GLU A 60 -5.98 -12.60 8.04
C GLU A 60 -5.18 -12.76 6.73
N GLU A 61 -4.46 -11.70 6.33
CA GLU A 61 -3.59 -11.74 5.14
C GLU A 61 -2.41 -12.70 5.32
N LEU A 62 -1.81 -12.74 6.52
CA LEU A 62 -0.72 -13.67 6.83
C LEU A 62 -1.21 -15.11 6.88
N GLU A 63 -2.37 -15.37 7.48
CA GLU A 63 -2.99 -16.70 7.51
C GLU A 63 -3.30 -17.20 6.10
N THR A 64 -3.78 -16.31 5.22
CA THR A 64 -3.97 -16.60 3.79
C THR A 64 -2.68 -17.04 3.11
N ARG A 65 -1.52 -16.57 3.59
CA ARG A 65 -0.18 -16.94 3.11
C ARG A 65 0.43 -18.12 3.87
N SER A 66 -0.37 -18.84 4.66
CA SER A 66 0.07 -19.93 5.54
C SER A 66 1.09 -19.50 6.61
N HIS A 67 1.04 -18.23 7.03
CA HIS A 67 1.80 -17.69 8.15
C HIS A 67 0.85 -17.46 9.33
N HIS A 68 0.84 -18.41 10.27
CA HIS A 68 0.04 -18.27 11.49
C HIS A 68 0.83 -17.50 12.54
N LEU A 69 0.33 -16.31 12.91
CA LEU A 69 0.90 -15.45 13.94
C LEU A 69 -0.18 -14.95 14.88
N GLN A 70 0.18 -14.70 16.14
CA GLN A 70 -0.72 -14.02 17.06
C GLN A 70 -0.55 -12.51 16.93
N ALA A 71 -1.57 -11.76 17.38
CA ALA A 71 -1.50 -10.29 17.42
C ALA A 71 -0.31 -9.77 18.23
N SER A 72 0.10 -10.50 19.28
CA SER A 72 1.27 -10.17 20.10
C SER A 72 2.56 -10.22 19.30
N ASP A 73 2.72 -11.19 18.40
CA ASP A 73 3.90 -11.35 17.55
C ASP A 73 4.01 -10.23 16.50
N LEU A 74 2.91 -9.54 16.20
CA LEU A 74 2.89 -8.41 15.26
C LEU A 74 3.33 -7.09 15.90
N THR A 75 3.24 -6.95 17.22
CA THR A 75 3.47 -5.66 17.88
C THR A 75 4.90 -5.17 17.62
N TRP A 76 5.89 -6.00 17.94
CA TRP A 76 7.30 -5.66 17.75
C TRP A 76 7.70 -5.41 16.28
N PRO A 77 7.38 -6.27 15.29
CA PRO A 77 7.73 -6.01 13.90
C PRO A 77 7.02 -4.78 13.33
N LEU A 78 5.76 -4.53 13.68
CA LEU A 78 5.04 -3.33 13.25
C LEU A 78 5.63 -2.05 13.86
N GLU A 79 6.04 -2.09 15.13
CA GLU A 79 6.72 -0.96 15.78
C GLU A 79 8.11 -0.72 15.19
N SER A 80 8.87 -1.78 14.90
CA SER A 80 10.14 -1.65 14.20
C SER A 80 9.97 -1.01 12.83
N LEU A 81 8.95 -1.40 12.05
CA LEU A 81 8.66 -0.78 10.75
C LEU A 81 8.17 0.67 10.87
N CYS A 82 7.54 1.03 12.00
CA CYS A 82 7.25 2.43 12.31
C CYS A 82 8.54 3.23 12.56
N HIS A 83 9.48 2.66 13.32
CA HIS A 83 10.78 3.29 13.58
C HIS A 83 11.62 3.46 12.31
N ASP A 84 11.61 2.44 11.44
CA ASP A 84 12.25 2.46 10.11
C ASP A 84 11.54 3.39 9.10
N LYS A 85 10.50 4.13 9.50
CA LYS A 85 9.70 5.01 8.62
C LYS A 85 9.18 4.30 7.37
N LYS A 86 8.77 3.03 7.53
CA LYS A 86 8.09 2.24 6.49
C LYS A 86 6.59 2.28 6.68
N LEU A 87 6.15 2.22 7.93
CA LEU A 87 4.76 2.29 8.32
C LEU A 87 4.51 3.47 9.26
N ARG A 88 3.29 4.00 9.24
CA ARG A 88 2.77 4.92 10.25
C ARG A 88 1.57 4.29 10.95
N ARG A 89 1.48 4.53 12.25
CA ARG A 89 0.39 4.06 13.11
C ARG A 89 -0.57 5.21 13.41
N LYS A 90 -1.89 4.96 13.31
CA LYS A 90 -2.95 5.90 13.69
C LYS A 90 -4.03 5.18 14.49
N LYS A 91 -4.58 5.85 15.50
CA LYS A 91 -5.82 5.40 16.16
C LYS A 91 -6.99 5.85 15.30
N ILE A 92 -7.90 4.93 14.97
CA ILE A 92 -9.11 5.23 14.21
C ILE A 92 -10.30 4.75 15.04
N ALA A 93 -11.25 5.66 15.26
CA ALA A 93 -12.51 5.34 15.90
C ALA A 93 -13.44 4.64 14.88
N PRO A 94 -14.09 3.53 15.23
CA PRO A 94 -15.07 2.89 14.36
C PRO A 94 -16.34 3.74 14.25
N GLU A 95 -16.98 3.74 13.07
CA GLU A 95 -18.17 4.57 12.78
C GLU A 95 -19.38 4.23 13.65
N LYS A 96 -19.52 2.98 14.09
CA LYS A 96 -20.68 2.49 14.86
C LYS A 96 -20.54 2.63 16.38
N GLY A 97 -19.62 3.46 16.84
CA GLY A 97 -19.23 3.52 18.25
C GLY A 97 -18.43 2.29 18.64
N GLY A 98 -17.35 2.49 19.40
CA GLY A 98 -16.45 1.42 19.79
C GLY A 98 -15.09 1.94 20.22
N LYS A 99 -14.24 1.03 20.70
CA LYS A 99 -12.89 1.37 21.09
C LYS A 99 -12.07 1.75 19.87
N GLU A 100 -11.26 2.78 19.99
CA GLU A 100 -10.30 3.14 18.94
C GLU A 100 -9.33 1.99 18.69
N VAL A 101 -9.10 1.67 17.42
CA VAL A 101 -8.20 0.60 17.01
C VAL A 101 -7.01 1.19 16.27
N LEU A 102 -5.82 0.65 16.56
CA LEU A 102 -4.61 1.00 15.86
C LEU A 102 -4.66 0.46 14.43
N HIS A 103 -4.40 1.35 13.48
CA HIS A 103 -4.28 1.05 12.08
C HIS A 103 -2.89 1.46 11.58
N TRP A 104 -2.34 0.65 10.69
CA TRP A 104 -1.05 0.85 10.05
C TRP A 104 -1.26 1.19 8.57
N SER A 105 -0.48 2.15 8.07
CA SER A 105 -0.48 2.53 6.66
C SER A 105 0.94 2.88 6.22
N ASN A 106 1.21 2.93 4.92
CA ASN A 106 2.51 3.32 4.40
C ASN A 106 2.94 4.70 4.91
N TRP A 107 4.24 4.81 5.21
CA TRP A 107 4.91 6.08 5.47
C TRP A 107 5.16 6.79 4.13
N GLY A 108 4.09 7.35 3.57
CA GLY A 108 4.15 8.30 2.47
C GLY A 108 4.44 9.69 2.96
#